data_AF-A0A6G0M3L0-F1
#
_entry.id   AF-A0A6G0M3L0-F1
#
_cell.length_a   1.000
_cell.length_b   1.000
_cell.length_c   1.000
_cell.angle_alpha   90.00
_cell.angle_beta   90.00
_cell.angle_gamma   90.00
#
_symmetry.space_group_name_H-M   'P 1'
#
loop_
_entity.id
_entity.type
_entity.pdbx_description
1 polymer ?
#
loop_
_entity_poly.entity_id
_entity_poly.type
_entity_poly.pdbx_seq_one_letter_code
_entity_poly.pdbx_strand_id
1 'polypeptide(L)'
;MSDPTPTLKELFVDGKWVAPVHKQYLDVLNPATEEVVASASAEDVDLAVQAAKRAFVTWGFTTGTERAVYLRAMAAAVEKRTEALSRLETIDIGKPLAEAVWDVSGCFQTGMGKCNKAPAD
;
A
#
# COMPACT_ATOMS: atom_id res chain seq x y z
N MET A 1 -19.94 10.59 6.21
CA MET A 1 -19.76 11.05 4.82
C MET A 1 -18.64 10.19 4.26
N SER A 2 -18.95 9.33 3.30
CA SER A 2 -17.97 8.38 2.74
C SER A 2 -16.91 9.16 2.00
N ASP A 3 -15.63 8.93 2.30
CA ASP A 3 -14.56 9.45 1.46
C ASP A 3 -14.75 8.92 0.02
N PRO A 4 -14.62 9.77 -1.01
CA PRO A 4 -14.72 9.31 -2.38
C PRO A 4 -13.61 8.28 -2.64
N THR A 5 -13.98 7.20 -3.33
CA THR A 5 -13.01 6.16 -3.72
C THR A 5 -11.93 6.83 -4.57
N PRO A 6 -10.64 6.75 -4.19
CA PRO A 6 -9.59 7.45 -4.90
C PRO A 6 -9.42 6.83 -6.29
N THR A 7 -9.57 7.65 -7.34
CA THR A 7 -9.28 7.24 -8.71
C THR A 7 -7.76 7.15 -8.88
N LEU A 8 -7.18 5.99 -8.59
CA LEU A 8 -5.74 5.73 -8.66
C LEU A 8 -5.32 5.53 -10.12
N LYS A 9 -5.03 6.64 -10.80
CA LYS A 9 -4.49 6.68 -12.18
C LYS A 9 -2.97 6.85 -12.24
N GLU A 10 -2.34 7.04 -11.08
CA GLU A 10 -0.92 7.33 -10.97
C GLU A 10 -0.21 6.19 -10.23
N LEU A 11 1.03 5.93 -10.65
CA LEU A 11 1.94 5.00 -10.01
C LEU A 11 2.75 5.74 -8.94
N PHE A 12 3.01 5.12 -7.79
CA PHE A 12 3.87 5.71 -6.77
C PHE A 12 5.32 5.26 -6.97
N VAL A 13 6.15 6.11 -7.58
CA VAL A 13 7.55 5.83 -7.93
C VAL A 13 8.46 6.93 -7.39
N ASP A 14 9.56 6.55 -6.75
CA ASP A 14 10.57 7.48 -6.19
C ASP A 14 9.97 8.54 -5.25
N GLY A 15 8.99 8.14 -4.44
CA GLY A 15 8.31 9.02 -3.47
C GLY A 15 7.26 9.95 -4.07
N LYS A 16 6.90 9.79 -5.35
CA LYS A 16 5.96 10.67 -6.06
C LYS A 16 4.91 9.87 -6.81
N TRP A 17 3.73 10.46 -6.95
CA TRP A 17 2.72 9.97 -7.88
C TRP A 17 3.08 10.42 -9.30
N VAL A 18 3.17 9.47 -10.22
CA VAL A 18 3.54 9.69 -11.63
C VAL A 18 2.58 8.97 -12.55
N ALA A 19 2.24 9.57 -13.69
CA ALA A 19 1.47 8.87 -14.71
C ALA A 19 2.30 7.74 -15.34
N PRO A 20 1.68 6.63 -15.77
CA PRO A 20 2.39 5.57 -16.51
C PRO A 20 3.05 6.13 -17.76
N VAL A 21 4.27 5.68 -18.08
CA VAL A 21 5.09 6.18 -19.20
C VAL A 21 4.32 6.16 -20.53
N HIS A 22 3.62 5.06 -20.81
CA HIS A 22 2.84 4.89 -22.04
C HIS A 22 1.38 5.33 -21.92
N LYS A 23 0.96 5.87 -20.76
CA LYS A 23 -0.45 6.17 -20.43
C LYS A 23 -1.38 4.99 -20.72
N GLN A 24 -0.86 3.78 -20.58
CA GLN A 24 -1.66 2.56 -20.64
C GLN A 24 -2.24 2.33 -19.26
N TYR A 25 -3.52 1.99 -19.19
CA TYR A 25 -4.22 1.69 -17.96
C TYR A 25 -4.79 0.28 -18.06
N LEU A 26 -4.85 -0.43 -16.94
CA LEU A 26 -5.33 -1.80 -16.92
C LEU A 26 -6.83 -1.66 -16.73
N ASP A 27 -7.61 -2.41 -17.49
CA ASP A 27 -9.04 -2.48 -17.23
C ASP A 27 -9.24 -3.39 -16.00
N VAL A 28 -8.93 -2.85 -14.81
CA VAL A 28 -9.33 -3.46 -13.54
C VAL A 28 -10.82 -3.20 -13.41
N LEU A 29 -11.61 -4.12 -13.97
CA LEU A 29 -13.06 -4.08 -13.88
C LEU A 29 -13.45 -4.34 -12.42
N ASN A 30 -13.86 -3.29 -11.71
CA ASN A 30 -14.65 -3.45 -10.49
C ASN A 30 -15.94 -4.22 -10.88
N PRO A 31 -16.21 -5.41 -10.32
CA PRO A 31 -17.40 -6.20 -10.66
C PRO A 31 -18.73 -5.51 -10.34
N ALA A 32 -18.72 -4.37 -9.62
CA ALA A 32 -19.89 -3.56 -9.32
C ALA A 32 -19.98 -2.22 -10.09
N THR A 33 -18.88 -1.66 -10.63
CA THR A 33 -18.90 -0.32 -11.26
C THR A 33 -18.08 -0.14 -12.55
N GLU A 34 -17.31 -1.14 -12.99
CA GLU A 34 -16.51 -1.10 -14.24
C GLU A 34 -15.51 0.09 -14.36
N GLU A 35 -15.06 0.68 -13.25
CA GLU A 35 -14.15 1.84 -13.28
C GLU A 35 -12.66 1.46 -13.40
N VAL A 36 -11.92 2.19 -14.22
CA VAL A 36 -10.51 1.90 -14.60
C VAL A 36 -9.50 2.28 -13.50
N VAL A 37 -8.60 1.34 -13.15
CA VAL A 37 -7.48 1.51 -12.19
C VAL A 37 -6.15 1.18 -12.90
N ALA A 38 -5.09 1.98 -12.69
CA ALA A 38 -3.93 2.06 -13.59
C ALA A 38 -3.19 0.76 -14.00
N SER A 39 -2.45 0.83 -15.14
CA SER A 39 -1.47 -0.18 -15.59
C SER A 39 -0.06 0.39 -15.48
N ALA A 40 0.92 -0.50 -15.29
CA ALA A 40 2.33 -0.20 -15.38
C ALA A 40 2.94 -1.01 -16.53
N SER A 41 3.73 -0.35 -17.37
CA SER A 41 4.53 -0.99 -18.42
C SER A 41 5.86 -1.53 -17.88
N ALA A 42 6.58 -2.31 -18.67
CA ALA A 42 7.93 -2.77 -18.30
C ALA A 42 8.90 -1.60 -18.01
N GLU A 43 8.73 -0.47 -18.69
CA GLU A 43 9.53 0.74 -18.48
C GLU A 43 9.21 1.41 -17.14
N ASP A 44 7.94 1.43 -16.73
CA ASP A 44 7.52 1.90 -15.41
C ASP A 44 8.15 1.05 -14.29
N VAL A 45 8.22 -0.26 -14.51
CA VAL A 45 8.88 -1.20 -13.60
C VAL A 45 10.39 -0.92 -13.53
N ASP A 46 11.06 -0.71 -14.65
CA ASP A 46 12.49 -0.39 -14.68
C ASP A 46 12.79 0.92 -13.94
N LEU A 47 11.96 1.95 -14.10
CA LEU A 47 12.09 3.21 -13.35
C LEU A 47 11.94 2.99 -11.83
N ALA A 48 10.96 2.19 -11.42
CA ALA A 48 10.75 1.84 -10.02
C ALA A 48 11.91 1.02 -9.44
N VAL A 49 12.44 0.06 -10.19
CA VAL A 49 13.60 -0.76 -9.78
C VAL A 49 14.85 0.11 -9.64
N GLN A 50 15.09 1.04 -10.56
CA GLN A 50 16.21 1.96 -10.46
C GLN A 50 16.08 2.89 -9.24
N ALA A 51 14.88 3.40 -8.96
CA ALA A 51 14.61 4.19 -7.76
C ALA A 51 14.85 3.37 -6.47
N ALA A 52 14.35 2.14 -6.41
CA ALA A 52 14.57 1.24 -5.29
C ALA A 52 16.06 0.94 -5.07
N LYS A 53 16.82 0.70 -6.14
CA LYS A 53 18.28 0.51 -6.06
C LYS A 53 19.00 1.72 -5.48
N ARG A 54 18.62 2.94 -5.87
CA ARG A 54 19.19 4.17 -5.29
C ARG A 54 18.87 4.30 -3.80
N ALA A 55 17.61 4.08 -3.43
CA ALA A 55 17.17 4.15 -2.04
C ALA A 55 17.83 3.07 -1.16
N PHE A 56 18.09 1.88 -1.72
CA PHE A 56 18.72 0.77 -0.99
C PHE A 56 20.12 1.11 -0.49
N VAL A 57 20.89 1.94 -1.20
CA VAL A 57 22.26 2.33 -0.80
C VAL A 57 22.27 3.06 0.54
N THR A 58 21.20 3.79 0.91
CA THR A 58 21.11 4.45 2.22
C THR A 58 20.25 3.66 3.18
N TRP A 59 19.10 3.15 2.73
CA TRP A 59 18.17 2.36 3.53
C TRP A 59 18.79 1.05 4.06
N GLY A 60 19.64 0.40 3.28
CA GLY A 60 20.28 -0.87 3.65
C GLY A 60 21.19 -0.76 4.89
N PHE A 61 21.72 0.43 5.17
CA PHE A 61 22.57 0.67 6.35
C PHE A 61 21.79 1.12 7.59
N THR A 62 20.47 1.30 7.49
CA THR A 62 19.65 1.61 8.66
C THR A 62 19.70 0.49 9.69
N THR A 63 19.56 0.83 10.96
CA THR A 63 19.43 -0.11 12.07
C THR A 63 18.00 -0.67 12.14
N GLY A 64 17.83 -1.77 12.87
CA GLY A 64 16.49 -2.30 13.16
C GLY A 64 15.59 -1.28 13.87
N THR A 65 16.16 -0.49 14.78
CA THR A 65 15.45 0.56 15.53
C THR A 65 14.95 1.67 14.62
N GLU A 66 15.80 2.17 13.71
CA GLU A 66 15.40 3.21 12.73
C GLU A 66 14.28 2.70 11.83
N ARG A 67 14.39 1.47 11.31
CA ARG A 67 13.31 0.86 10.51
C ARG A 67 12.01 0.69 11.28
N ALA A 68 12.09 0.33 12.56
CA ALA A 68 10.92 0.15 13.41
C ALA A 68 10.13 1.45 13.60
N VAL A 69 10.77 2.62 13.58
CA VAL A 69 10.07 3.91 13.63
C VAL A 69 9.16 4.08 12.41
N TYR A 70 9.69 3.84 11.20
CA TYR A 70 8.90 3.95 9.97
C TYR A 70 7.77 2.91 9.91
N LEU A 71 8.04 1.66 10.27
CA LEU A 71 7.03 0.59 10.25
C LEU A 71 5.88 0.88 11.22
N ARG A 72 6.17 1.39 12.42
CA ARG A 72 5.14 1.79 13.38
C ARG A 72 4.32 2.98 12.88
N ALA A 73 4.96 3.96 12.24
CA ALA A 73 4.25 5.09 11.65
C ALA A 73 3.31 4.64 10.51
N MET A 74 3.75 3.68 9.67
CA MET A 74 2.92 3.09 8.62
C MET A 74 1.73 2.33 9.21
N ALA A 75 1.95 1.50 10.23
CA ALA A 75 0.86 0.78 10.89
C ALA A 75 -0.17 1.72 11.51
N ALA A 76 0.28 2.78 12.22
CA ALA A 76 -0.62 3.79 12.77
C ALA A 76 -1.40 4.56 11.69
N ALA A 77 -0.80 4.79 10.52
CA ALA A 77 -1.48 5.43 9.39
C ALA A 77 -2.55 4.51 8.78
N VAL A 78 -2.28 3.20 8.70
CA VAL A 78 -3.24 2.20 8.23
C VAL A 78 -4.38 2.02 9.22
N GLU A 79 -4.10 1.90 10.53
CA GLU A 79 -5.11 1.77 11.58
C GLU A 79 -6.11 2.94 11.56
N LYS A 80 -5.63 4.17 11.32
CA LYS A 80 -6.48 5.36 11.18
C LYS A 80 -7.39 5.32 9.96
N ARG A 81 -7.08 4.47 8.97
CA ARG A 81 -7.78 4.37 7.68
C ARG A 81 -8.40 3.00 7.44
N THR A 82 -8.45 2.13 8.46
CA THR A 82 -8.93 0.75 8.33
C THR A 82 -10.30 0.69 7.69
N GLU A 83 -11.25 1.55 8.08
CA GLU A 83 -12.59 1.53 7.48
C GLU A 83 -12.55 1.83 5.97
N ALA A 84 -11.85 2.89 5.56
CA ALA A 84 -11.75 3.28 4.15
C ALA A 84 -11.03 2.20 3.32
N LEU A 85 -9.96 1.63 3.85
CA LEU A 85 -9.19 0.56 3.18
C LEU A 85 -10.00 -0.74 3.07
N SER A 86 -10.75 -1.10 4.11
CA SER A 86 -11.59 -2.31 4.09
C SER A 86 -12.75 -2.19 3.11
N ARG A 87 -13.34 -0.98 2.99
CA ARG A 87 -14.36 -0.72 1.96
C ARG A 87 -13.75 -0.84 0.56
N LEU A 88 -12.55 -0.29 0.35
CA LEU A 88 -11.85 -0.40 -0.93
C LEU A 88 -11.56 -1.86 -1.29
N GLU A 89 -11.10 -2.67 -0.33
CA GLU A 89 -10.86 -4.10 -0.52
C GLU A 89 -12.16 -4.87 -0.82
N THR A 90 -13.26 -4.56 -0.13
CA THR A 90 -14.58 -5.13 -0.46
C THR A 90 -15.01 -4.77 -1.88
N ILE A 91 -14.74 -3.55 -2.33
CA ILE A 91 -15.08 -3.10 -3.68
C ILE A 91 -14.23 -3.84 -4.72
N ASP A 92 -12.94 -4.01 -4.46
CA ASP A 92 -11.98 -4.65 -5.37
C ASP A 92 -12.19 -6.17 -5.47
N ILE A 93 -12.34 -6.84 -4.32
CA ILE A 93 -12.38 -8.31 -4.24
C ILE A 93 -13.81 -8.87 -4.19
N GLY A 94 -14.79 -8.08 -3.75
CA GLY A 94 -16.19 -8.52 -3.56
C GLY A 94 -16.46 -9.27 -2.25
N LYS A 95 -15.47 -9.35 -1.34
CA LYS A 95 -15.64 -10.02 -0.03
C LYS A 95 -16.52 -9.21 0.93
N PRO A 96 -17.23 -9.85 1.88
CA PRO A 96 -17.97 -9.13 2.91
C PRO A 96 -17.09 -8.15 3.69
N LEU A 97 -17.64 -6.98 4.05
CA LEU A 97 -16.88 -5.93 4.76
C LEU A 97 -16.26 -6.43 6.07
N ALA A 98 -16.94 -7.32 6.79
CA ALA A 98 -16.43 -7.88 8.03
C ALA A 98 -15.12 -8.68 7.82
N GLU A 99 -14.99 -9.36 6.68
CA GLU A 99 -13.79 -10.10 6.29
C GLU A 99 -12.66 -9.14 5.88
N ALA A 100 -12.97 -8.13 5.06
CA ALA A 100 -11.99 -7.08 4.69
C ALA A 100 -11.43 -6.32 5.90
N VAL A 101 -12.28 -6.02 6.90
CA VAL A 101 -11.81 -5.39 8.16
C VAL A 101 -10.82 -6.29 8.89
N TRP A 102 -11.05 -7.60 8.86
CA TRP A 102 -10.16 -8.57 9.49
C TRP A 102 -8.82 -8.67 8.75
N ASP A 103 -8.82 -8.63 7.41
CA ASP A 103 -7.60 -8.68 6.59
C ASP A 103 -6.75 -7.41 6.74
N VAL A 104 -7.37 -6.22 6.62
CA VAL A 104 -6.68 -4.93 6.79
C VAL A 104 -6.13 -4.79 8.20
N SER A 105 -6.90 -5.16 9.23
CA SER A 105 -6.42 -5.05 10.62
C SER A 105 -5.39 -6.13 10.95
N GLY A 106 -5.63 -7.36 10.48
CA GLY A 106 -4.83 -8.54 10.78
C GLY A 106 -3.43 -8.48 10.16
N CYS A 107 -3.28 -7.97 8.94
CA CYS A 107 -1.98 -7.85 8.27
C CYS A 107 -0.98 -7.00 9.07
N PHE A 108 -1.45 -5.90 9.68
CA PHE A 108 -0.58 -4.98 10.40
C PHE A 108 -0.42 -5.34 11.88
N GLN A 109 -1.48 -5.86 12.53
CA GLN A 109 -1.42 -6.27 13.93
C GLN A 109 -0.58 -7.54 14.13
N THR A 110 -0.67 -8.53 13.23
CA THR A 110 0.04 -9.81 13.40
C THR A 110 1.56 -9.65 13.28
N GLY A 111 2.03 -8.67 12.50
CA GLY A 111 3.45 -8.31 12.39
C GLY A 111 3.96 -7.51 13.60
N MET A 112 3.20 -6.52 14.09
CA MET A 112 3.63 -5.65 15.19
C MET A 112 3.44 -6.25 16.59
N GLY A 113 2.45 -7.12 16.79
CA GLY A 113 2.20 -7.78 18.07
C GLY A 113 3.36 -8.68 18.53
N LYS A 114 4.22 -9.13 17.60
CA LYS A 114 5.48 -9.83 17.93
C LYS A 114 6.61 -8.86 18.27
N CYS A 115 6.66 -7.67 17.68
CA CYS A 115 7.70 -6.67 17.94
C CYS A 115 7.59 -6.03 19.33
N ASN A 116 6.38 -5.89 19.88
CA ASN A 116 6.18 -5.38 21.26
C ASN A 116 6.38 -6.45 22.36
N LYS A 117 6.70 -7.70 21.99
CA LYS A 117 7.00 -8.80 22.93
C LYS A 117 8.49 -9.13 23.04
N ALA A 118 9.37 -8.37 22.39
CA ALA A 118 10.80 -8.49 22.65
C ALA A 118 11.06 -8.03 24.11
N PRO A 119 11.64 -8.89 24.98
CA PRO A 119 12.00 -8.47 26.32
C PRO A 119 13.00 -7.31 26.22
N ALA A 120 12.75 -6.24 26.97
CA ALA A 120 13.74 -5.20 27.19
C ALA A 120 14.77 -5.76 28.18
N ASP A 121 15.92 -6.20 27.67
CA ASP A 121 17.16 -6.28 28.42
C ASP A 121 17.89 -4.92 28.43
#